data_AF-A0A4R6ZVK5-F1
#
_entry.id   AF-A0A4R6ZVK5-F1
#
_cell.length_a   1.000
_cell.length_b   1.000
_cell.length_c   1.000
_cell.angle_alpha   90.00
_cell.angle_beta   90.00
_cell.angle_gamma   90.00
#
_symmetry.space_group_name_H-M   'P 1'
#
loop_
_entity.id
_entity.type
_entity.pdbx_description
1 polymer ?
#
loop_
_entity_poly.entity_id
_entity_poly.type
_entity_poly.pdbx_seq_one_letter_code
_entity_poly.pdbx_strand_id
1 'polypeptide(L)'
;MEIVIENVSMADEEFHQLISGETGDALRQTAKNYLGSQGHTENELARLKAAGGAEYEALRQAMTDHAIKVVSLPPTDWHIRMDIDFDGGKKA
;
A
#
# COMPACT_ATOMS: atom_id res chain seq x y z
N MET A 1 -9.83 6.46 5.32
CA MET A 1 -8.69 5.96 4.50
C MET A 1 -8.05 4.71 5.10
N GLU A 2 -7.90 3.66 4.28
CA GLU A 2 -7.20 2.40 4.56
C GLU A 2 -6.14 2.11 3.49
N ILE A 3 -5.14 1.28 3.83
CA ILE A 3 -4.14 0.79 2.87
C ILE A 3 -4.54 -0.60 2.40
N VAL A 4 -4.68 -0.76 1.10
CA VAL A 4 -4.89 -2.05 0.44
C VAL A 4 -3.57 -2.58 -0.07
N ILE A 5 -3.34 -3.88 0.11
CA ILE A 5 -2.22 -4.58 -0.50
C ILE A 5 -2.81 -5.36 -1.67
N GLU A 6 -2.28 -5.15 -2.86
CA GLU A 6 -2.66 -5.80 -4.11
C GLU A 6 -1.64 -6.89 -4.45
N ASN A 7 -2.14 -8.01 -4.98
CA ASN A 7 -1.30 -9.06 -5.54
C ASN A 7 -0.94 -8.69 -7.00
N VAL A 8 0.34 -8.61 -7.32
CA VAL A 8 0.86 -8.26 -8.65
C VAL A 8 1.23 -9.53 -9.43
N SER A 9 1.74 -10.57 -8.77
CA SER A 9 2.20 -11.82 -9.44
C SER A 9 2.57 -12.95 -8.47
N MET A 10 2.12 -12.88 -7.21
CA MET A 10 2.31 -13.93 -6.20
C MET A 10 1.23 -15.01 -6.35
N ALA A 11 1.51 -16.24 -5.90
CA ALA A 11 0.44 -17.22 -5.77
C ALA A 11 -0.56 -16.76 -4.68
N ASP A 12 -1.86 -17.00 -4.89
CA ASP A 12 -2.91 -16.48 -3.99
C ASP A 12 -2.73 -16.97 -2.54
N GLU A 13 -2.33 -18.24 -2.34
CA GLU A 13 -2.09 -18.79 -1.00
C GLU A 13 -0.91 -18.08 -0.29
N GLU A 14 0.19 -17.86 -1.02
CA GLU A 14 1.37 -17.15 -0.50
C GLU A 14 1.03 -15.68 -0.20
N PHE A 15 0.26 -15.04 -1.08
CA PHE A 15 -0.22 -13.69 -0.89
C PHE A 15 -1.09 -13.58 0.35
N HIS A 16 -2.10 -14.44 0.48
CA HIS A 16 -2.98 -14.46 1.65
C HIS A 16 -2.22 -14.70 2.94
N GLN A 17 -1.25 -15.62 2.95
CA GLN A 17 -0.39 -15.85 4.11
C GLN A 17 0.41 -14.59 4.46
N LEU A 18 1.00 -13.93 3.46
CA LEU A 18 1.81 -12.72 3.66
C LEU A 18 0.99 -11.55 4.23
N ILE A 19 -0.20 -11.28 3.66
CA ILE A 19 -1.01 -10.13 4.04
C ILE A 19 -1.94 -10.41 5.23
N SER A 20 -1.99 -11.65 5.68
CA SER A 20 -2.66 -12.06 6.91
C SER A 20 -1.73 -11.93 8.12
N GLY A 21 -2.30 -11.61 9.28
CA GLY A 21 -1.54 -11.48 10.52
C GLY A 21 -0.60 -10.26 10.56
N GLU A 22 0.40 -10.37 11.43
CA GLU A 22 1.23 -9.24 11.86
C GLU A 22 2.03 -8.59 10.72
N THR A 23 2.49 -9.36 9.74
CA THR A 23 3.25 -8.84 8.58
C THR A 23 2.37 -7.92 7.73
N GLY A 24 1.16 -8.35 7.39
CA GLY A 24 0.21 -7.54 6.64
C GLY A 24 -0.18 -6.26 7.38
N ASP A 25 -0.37 -6.35 8.70
CA ASP A 25 -0.70 -5.19 9.52
C ASP A 25 0.47 -4.21 9.63
N ALA A 26 1.70 -4.71 9.78
CA ALA A 26 2.91 -3.89 9.78
C ALA A 26 3.12 -3.17 8.44
N LEU A 27 2.85 -3.86 7.32
CA LEU A 27 2.90 -3.29 5.98
C LEU A 27 1.90 -2.13 5.84
N ARG A 28 0.62 -2.35 6.17
CA ARG A 28 -0.44 -1.32 6.10
C ARG A 28 -0.13 -0.13 7.01
N GLN A 29 0.30 -0.38 8.24
CA GLN A 29 0.61 0.66 9.21
C GLN A 29 1.80 1.50 8.75
N THR A 30 2.84 0.87 8.24
CA THR A 30 4.04 1.57 7.77
C THR A 30 3.75 2.44 6.55
N ALA A 31 2.97 1.91 5.60
CA ALA A 31 2.50 2.66 4.44
C ALA A 31 1.67 3.89 4.85
N LYS A 32 0.76 3.73 5.80
CA LYS A 32 -0.04 4.83 6.37
C LYS A 32 0.84 5.88 7.05
N ASN A 33 1.85 5.45 7.81
CA ASN A 33 2.82 6.34 8.44
C ASN A 33 3.64 7.11 7.40
N TYR A 34 4.04 6.45 6.31
CA TYR A 34 4.75 7.10 5.20
C TYR A 34 3.92 8.24 4.61
N LEU A 35 2.65 7.99 4.28
CA LEU A 35 1.75 9.03 3.75
C LEU A 35 1.62 10.21 4.73
N GLY A 36 1.47 9.93 6.03
CA GLY A 36 1.42 10.96 7.07
C GLY A 36 2.72 11.78 7.17
N SER A 37 3.88 11.15 6.97
CA SER A 37 5.19 11.81 6.99
C SER A 37 5.42 12.76 5.81
N GLN A 38 4.77 12.51 4.67
CA GLN A 38 4.83 13.37 3.50
C GLN A 38 3.96 14.63 3.64
N GLY A 39 3.16 14.73 4.71
CA GLY A 39 2.30 15.89 4.96
C GLY A 39 1.09 15.98 4.03
N HIS A 40 0.77 14.92 3.28
CA HIS A 40 -0.41 14.90 2.43
C HIS A 40 -1.69 14.82 3.27
N THR A 41 -2.67 15.67 2.94
CA THR A 41 -4.02 15.57 3.48
C THR A 41 -4.82 14.46 2.78
N GLU A 42 -5.83 13.92 3.44
CA GLU A 42 -6.72 12.89 2.85
C GLU A 42 -7.38 13.39 1.56
N ASN A 43 -7.75 14.67 1.50
CA ASN A 43 -8.32 15.30 0.31
C ASN A 43 -7.32 15.41 -0.86
N GLU A 44 -6.05 15.69 -0.60
CA GLU A 44 -5.01 15.72 -1.63
C GLU A 44 -4.75 14.33 -2.19
N LEU A 45 -4.66 13.32 -1.32
CA LEU A 45 -4.48 11.93 -1.73
C LEU A 45 -5.69 11.43 -2.54
N ALA A 46 -6.91 11.78 -2.15
CA ALA A 46 -8.12 11.43 -2.89
C ALA A 46 -8.15 12.07 -4.28
N ARG A 47 -7.74 13.34 -4.39
CA ARG A 47 -7.59 14.03 -5.69
C ARG A 47 -6.50 13.41 -6.54
N LEU A 48 -5.37 13.06 -5.95
CA LEU A 48 -4.27 12.41 -6.64
C LEU A 48 -4.68 11.04 -7.17
N LYS A 49 -5.37 10.23 -6.36
CA LYS A 49 -5.95 8.94 -6.79
C LYS A 49 -6.95 9.12 -7.92
N ALA A 50 -7.86 10.09 -7.81
CA ALA A 50 -8.87 10.36 -8.82
C ALA A 50 -8.27 10.88 -10.14
N ALA A 51 -7.20 11.67 -10.07
CA ALA A 51 -6.43 12.09 -11.24
C ALA A 51 -5.67 10.91 -11.86
N GLY A 52 -5.22 9.97 -11.02
CA GLY A 52 -4.43 8.82 -11.43
C GLY A 52 -3.10 9.23 -12.08
N GLY A 53 -2.60 8.36 -12.96
CA GLY A 53 -1.41 8.65 -13.76
C GLY A 53 -0.09 8.54 -12.99
N ALA A 54 0.97 9.10 -13.58
CA ALA A 54 2.34 8.84 -13.15
C ALA A 54 2.64 9.30 -11.72
N GLU A 55 2.06 10.41 -11.27
CA GLU A 55 2.29 10.93 -9.91
C GLU A 55 1.68 10.02 -8.84
N TYR A 56 0.45 9.53 -9.06
CA TYR A 56 -0.18 8.58 -8.16
C TYR A 56 0.57 7.25 -8.15
N GLU A 57 0.99 6.77 -9.32
CA GLU A 57 1.75 5.53 -9.46
C GLU A 57 3.13 5.62 -8.78
N ALA A 58 3.79 6.78 -8.85
CA ALA A 58 5.04 7.04 -8.13
C ALA A 58 4.83 7.06 -6.62
N LEU A 59 3.73 7.65 -6.14
CA LEU A 59 3.38 7.62 -4.71
C LEU A 59 3.16 6.19 -4.22
N ARG A 60 2.38 5.39 -4.96
CA ARG A 60 2.13 3.98 -4.65
C ARG A 60 3.43 3.18 -4.60
N GLN A 61 4.34 3.42 -5.56
CA GLN A 61 5.64 2.77 -5.59
C GLN A 61 6.48 3.14 -4.36
N ALA A 62 6.63 4.44 -4.07
CA ALA A 62 7.42 4.92 -2.95
C ALA A 62 6.88 4.43 -1.59
N MET A 63 5.55 4.40 -1.44
CA MET A 63 4.86 3.83 -0.29
C MET A 63 5.14 2.34 -0.14
N THR A 64 5.03 1.57 -1.23
CA THR A 64 5.30 0.13 -1.26
C THR A 64 6.74 -0.16 -0.87
N ASP A 65 7.71 0.52 -1.49
CA ASP A 65 9.14 0.37 -1.24
C ASP A 65 9.50 0.70 0.20
N HIS A 66 8.94 1.78 0.74
CA HIS A 66 9.16 2.18 2.12
C HIS A 66 8.66 1.10 3.11
N ALA A 67 7.45 0.58 2.90
CA ALA A 67 6.89 -0.42 3.78
C ALA A 67 7.67 -1.75 3.75
N ILE A 68 8.05 -2.22 2.55
CA ILE A 68 8.89 -3.42 2.39
C ILE A 68 10.22 -3.24 3.13
N LYS A 69 10.86 -2.08 2.96
CA LYS A 69 12.15 -1.78 3.59
C LYS A 69 12.06 -1.80 5.11
N VAL A 70 11.05 -1.18 5.69
CA VAL A 70 10.89 -1.06 7.15
C VAL A 70 10.51 -2.40 7.77
N VAL A 71 9.61 -3.16 7.15
CA VAL A 71 9.21 -4.50 7.62
C VAL A 71 10.30 -5.55 7.32
N SER A 72 11.42 -5.15 6.70
CA SER A 72 12.61 -5.99 6.43
C SER A 72 12.29 -7.21 5.58
N LEU A 73 11.44 -6.97 4.59
CA LEU A 73 10.90 -7.94 3.69
C LEU A 73 11.91 -8.18 2.53
N PRO A 74 12.33 -9.43 2.22
CA PRO A 74 13.48 -9.72 1.35
C PRO A 74 13.40 -9.10 -0.06
N PRO A 75 14.23 -8.09 -0.40
CA PRO A 75 13.96 -7.06 -1.43
C PRO A 75 13.75 -7.50 -2.89
N THR A 76 13.75 -8.78 -3.23
CA THR A 76 13.72 -9.29 -4.61
C THR A 76 12.39 -9.84 -5.11
N ASP A 77 11.44 -10.22 -4.24
CA ASP A 77 10.26 -11.01 -4.66
C ASP A 77 8.90 -10.43 -4.25
N TRP A 78 8.82 -9.11 -4.05
CA TRP A 78 7.58 -8.48 -3.58
C TRP A 78 6.66 -8.25 -4.76
N HIS A 79 6.00 -9.34 -5.16
CA HIS A 79 4.88 -9.36 -6.09
C HIS A 79 3.62 -8.71 -5.47
N ILE A 80 3.79 -7.65 -4.69
CA ILE A 80 2.73 -6.89 -4.05
C ILE A 80 2.83 -5.41 -4.36
N ARG A 81 1.71 -4.71 -4.26
CA ARG A 81 1.65 -3.25 -4.41
C ARG A 81 0.69 -2.64 -3.43
N MET A 82 0.96 -1.45 -2.95
CA MET A 82 0.06 -0.76 -2.04
C MET A 82 -0.82 0.24 -2.79
N ASP A 83 -2.08 0.30 -2.39
CA ASP A 83 -3.07 1.27 -2.86
C ASP A 83 -3.79 1.93 -1.68
N ILE A 84 -4.37 3.10 -1.91
CA ILE A 84 -5.09 3.87 -0.89
C ILE A 84 -6.59 3.72 -1.10
N ASP A 85 -7.29 3.05 -0.18
CA ASP A 85 -8.75 2.98 -0.21
C ASP A 85 -9.37 4.09 0.66
N PHE A 86 -10.21 4.92 0.05
CA PHE A 86 -10.93 5.99 0.76
C PHE A 86 -12.33 5.56 1.18
N ASP A 87 -12.88 4.47 0.61
CA ASP A 87 -14.26 4.02 0.83
C ASP A 87 -14.42 3.10 2.04
N GLY A 88 -13.31 2.77 2.72
CA GLY A 88 -13.33 2.10 4.03
C GLY A 88 -14.13 0.80 4.01
N GLY A 89 -13.92 -0.05 3.01
CA GLY A 89 -14.57 -1.35 2.96
C GLY A 89 -16.07 -1.34 2.63
N LYS A 90 -16.60 -0.26 2.04
CA LYS A 90 -17.87 -0.38 1.30
C LYS A 90 -17.64 -1.28 0.09
N LYS A 91 -17.92 -2.57 0.26
CA LYS A 91 -18.15 -3.49 -0.85
C LYS A 91 -19.18 -2.84 -1.77
N ALA A 92 -18.77 -2.54 -3.00
CA ALA A 92 -19.71 -2.36 -4.11
C ALA A 92 -20.54 -3.65 -4.30
#